data_AF-A0A348W9Q5-F1
#
_entry.id   AF-A0A348W9Q5-F1
#
_cell.length_a   1.000
_cell.length_b   1.000
_cell.length_c   1.000
_cell.angle_alpha   90.00
_cell.angle_beta   90.00
_cell.angle_gamma   90.00
#
_symmetry.space_group_name_H-M   'P 1'
#
loop_
_entity.id
_entity.type
_entity.pdbx_description
1 polymer ?
#
loop_
_entity_poly.entity_id
_entity_poly.type
_entity_poly.pdbx_seq_one_letter_code
_entity_poly.pdbx_strand_id
1 'polypeptide(L)'
;MALRINDEIPNLNVTTDQGSFDLHDWVGDSWAILFSHPKDFTPVCTTEFGAVARLADEWEKRGTKVIGVSVDGVEDHKKWKGDIEKVSGAAAGFPIIADDG
;
A
#
# COMPACT_ATOMS: atom_id res chain seq x y z
N MET A 1 -20.11 -6.23 5.23
CA MET A 1 -20.93 -5.35 4.36
C MET A 1 -19.93 -4.47 3.61
N ALA A 2 -20.04 -4.32 2.29
CA ALA A 2 -19.07 -3.50 1.54
C ALA A 2 -19.29 -2.00 1.81
N LEU A 3 -18.20 -1.23 1.80
CA LEU A 3 -18.25 0.23 1.89
C LEU A 3 -18.91 0.83 0.64
N ARG A 4 -19.62 1.93 0.83
CA ARG A 4 -20.20 2.76 -0.22
C ARG A 4 -19.47 4.08 -0.33
N ILE A 5 -19.70 4.79 -1.43
CA ILE A 5 -19.19 6.16 -1.59
C ILE A 5 -19.77 7.03 -0.47
N ASN A 6 -18.89 7.84 0.15
CA ASN A 6 -19.16 8.69 1.31
C ASN A 6 -19.34 7.96 2.65
N ASP A 7 -19.17 6.63 2.71
CA ASP A 7 -19.03 5.97 4.00
C ASP A 7 -17.67 6.33 4.62
N GLU A 8 -17.66 6.52 5.93
CA GLU A 8 -16.41 6.62 6.68
C GLU A 8 -15.74 5.25 6.71
N ILE A 9 -14.48 5.19 6.26
CA ILE A 9 -13.70 3.96 6.34
C ILE A 9 -13.51 3.60 7.82
N PRO A 10 -13.63 2.32 8.22
CA PRO A 10 -13.39 1.94 9.60
C PRO A 10 -11.99 2.35 10.05
N ASN A 11 -11.86 2.86 11.26
CA ASN A 11 -10.54 3.11 11.84
C ASN A 11 -9.95 1.77 12.32
N LEU A 12 -9.19 1.13 11.43
CA LEU A 12 -8.55 -0.15 11.68
C LEU A 12 -7.14 0.07 12.23
N ASN A 13 -6.75 -0.71 13.23
CA ASN A 13 -5.34 -0.88 13.55
C ASN A 13 -4.74 -1.86 12.53
N VAL A 14 -3.86 -1.36 11.66
CA VAL A 14 -3.28 -2.15 10.57
C VAL A 14 -1.82 -2.44 10.87
N THR A 15 -1.34 -3.62 10.46
CA THR A 15 0.08 -3.99 10.51
C THR A 15 0.65 -3.96 9.11
N THR A 16 1.77 -3.26 8.94
CA THR A 16 2.42 -3.07 7.64
C THR A 16 3.90 -3.44 7.67
N ASP A 17 4.54 -3.47 6.51
CA ASP A 17 6.00 -3.59 6.39
C ASP A 17 6.80 -2.45 7.05
N GLN A 18 6.14 -1.33 7.38
CA GLN A 18 6.72 -0.15 8.03
C GLN A 18 6.27 0.02 9.49
N GLY A 19 5.61 -0.98 10.07
CA GLY A 19 5.08 -0.96 11.44
C GLY A 19 3.56 -0.94 11.50
N SER A 20 3.02 -0.86 12.72
CA SER A 20 1.57 -0.85 12.96
C SER A 20 1.09 0.54 13.37
N PHE A 21 -0.09 0.92 12.89
CA PHE A 21 -0.72 2.21 13.17
C PHE A 21 -2.23 2.15 12.98
N ASP A 22 -2.94 3.11 13.58
CA ASP A 22 -4.36 3.32 13.28
C ASP A 22 -4.51 4.01 11.93
N LEU A 23 -5.40 3.49 11.08
CA LEU A 23 -5.52 3.91 9.69
C LEU A 23 -5.87 5.40 9.59
N HIS A 24 -6.74 5.91 10.45
CA HIS A 24 -7.12 7.33 10.45
C HIS A 24 -5.95 8.23 10.84
N ASP A 25 -5.11 7.81 11.80
CA ASP A 25 -3.92 8.55 12.22
C ASP A 25 -2.89 8.63 11.09
N TRP A 26 -2.72 7.53 10.34
CA TRP A 26 -1.83 7.51 9.17
C TRP A 26 -2.36 8.37 8.02
N VAL A 27 -3.67 8.38 7.76
CA VAL A 27 -4.28 9.26 6.75
C VAL A 27 -4.09 10.73 7.16
N GLY A 28 -4.48 11.08 8.39
CA GLY A 28 -4.47 12.46 8.89
C GLY A 28 -5.34 13.38 8.02
N ASP A 29 -4.86 14.61 7.76
CA ASP A 29 -5.56 15.59 6.90
C ASP A 29 -5.28 15.42 5.39
N SER A 30 -4.69 14.29 4.98
CA SER A 30 -4.31 14.01 3.58
C SER A 30 -5.36 13.18 2.84
N TRP A 31 -5.38 13.26 1.52
CA TRP A 31 -6.04 12.23 0.72
C TRP A 31 -5.27 10.92 0.84
N ALA A 32 -5.97 9.79 0.74
CA ALA A 32 -5.35 8.47 0.76
C ALA A 32 -5.95 7.55 -0.31
N ILE A 33 -5.09 6.77 -0.95
CA ILE A 33 -5.46 5.68 -1.85
C ILE A 33 -5.06 4.37 -1.19
N LEU A 34 -6.04 3.54 -0.86
CA LEU A 34 -5.84 2.15 -0.48
C LEU A 34 -6.09 1.28 -1.72
N PHE A 35 -5.13 0.45 -2.07
CA PHE A 35 -5.24 -0.45 -3.24
C PHE A 35 -4.75 -1.85 -2.88
N SER A 36 -5.50 -2.85 -3.32
CA SER A 36 -5.21 -4.25 -3.02
C SER A 36 -4.59 -4.98 -4.20
N HIS A 37 -3.76 -5.97 -3.93
CA HIS A 37 -3.34 -6.98 -4.90
C HIS A 37 -3.56 -8.39 -4.36
N PRO A 38 -3.74 -9.39 -5.24
CA PRO A 38 -4.08 -10.75 -4.79
C PRO A 38 -2.94 -11.46 -4.07
N LYS A 39 -1.68 -11.25 -4.48
CA LYS A 39 -0.52 -11.95 -3.92
C LYS A 39 0.82 -11.33 -4.29
N ASP A 40 1.75 -11.30 -3.33
CA ASP A 40 3.16 -11.01 -3.54
C ASP A 40 3.83 -11.97 -4.54
N PHE A 41 4.94 -11.54 -5.14
CA PHE A 41 5.74 -12.33 -6.10
C PHE A 41 4.97 -12.78 -7.35
N THR A 42 3.93 -12.06 -7.74
CA THR A 42 3.20 -12.30 -8.99
C THR A 42 3.49 -11.20 -10.03
N PRO A 43 3.62 -11.54 -11.32
CA PRO A 43 4.23 -10.64 -12.31
C PRO A 43 3.43 -9.34 -12.53
N VAL A 44 2.10 -9.43 -12.59
CA VAL A 44 1.23 -8.26 -12.81
C VAL A 44 1.29 -7.31 -11.60
N CYS A 45 1.14 -7.85 -10.39
CA CYS A 45 1.18 -7.05 -9.16
C CYS A 45 2.52 -6.32 -9.02
N THR A 46 3.64 -6.95 -9.40
CA THR A 46 4.96 -6.31 -9.39
C THR A 46 5.02 -5.12 -10.34
N THR A 47 4.40 -5.22 -11.53
CA THR A 47 4.32 -4.10 -12.48
C THR A 47 3.39 -2.98 -12.01
N GLU A 48 2.26 -3.31 -11.38
CA GLU A 48 1.30 -2.33 -10.85
C GLU A 48 1.90 -1.54 -9.68
N PHE A 49 2.49 -2.21 -8.70
CA PHE A 49 3.17 -1.54 -7.59
C PHE A 49 4.38 -0.73 -8.05
N GLY A 50 5.10 -1.24 -9.07
CA GLY A 50 6.16 -0.49 -9.73
C GLY A 50 5.66 0.80 -10.37
N ALA A 51 4.49 0.78 -11.01
CA ALA A 51 3.88 1.99 -11.56
C ALA A 51 3.47 2.99 -10.46
N VAL A 52 2.89 2.50 -9.35
CA VAL A 52 2.57 3.35 -8.19
C VAL A 52 3.83 3.97 -7.59
N ALA A 53 4.91 3.20 -7.46
CA ALA A 53 6.20 3.66 -6.94
C ALA A 53 6.83 4.75 -7.81
N ARG A 54 6.76 4.62 -9.14
CA ARG A 54 7.26 5.63 -10.08
C ARG A 54 6.47 6.94 -10.07
N LEU A 55 5.27 6.94 -9.51
CA LEU A 55 4.40 8.11 -9.39
C LEU A 55 4.50 8.82 -8.02
N ALA A 56 5.49 8.48 -7.19
CA ALA A 56 5.70 9.06 -5.86
C ALA A 56 5.57 10.60 -5.83
N ASP A 57 6.30 11.29 -6.70
CA ASP A 57 6.29 12.77 -6.79
C ASP A 57 4.90 13.32 -7.17
N GLU A 58 4.15 12.58 -7.99
CA GLU A 58 2.79 12.97 -8.38
C GLU A 58 1.79 12.82 -7.23
N TRP A 59 1.95 11.82 -6.36
CA TRP A 59 1.15 11.66 -5.16
C TRP A 59 1.43 12.78 -4.15
N GLU A 60 2.71 13.08 -3.92
CA GLU A 60 3.14 14.16 -3.03
C GLU A 60 2.62 15.51 -3.49
N LYS A 61 2.74 15.84 -4.79
CA LYS A 61 2.21 17.07 -5.38
C LYS A 61 0.71 17.27 -5.18
N ARG A 62 -0.04 16.19 -4.97
CA ARG A 62 -1.50 16.21 -4.73
C ARG A 62 -1.87 16.09 -3.25
N GLY A 63 -0.89 16.04 -2.34
CA GLY A 63 -1.15 15.79 -0.92
C GLY A 63 -1.85 14.44 -0.69
N THR A 64 -1.48 13.43 -1.48
CA THR A 64 -2.09 12.10 -1.46
C THR A 64 -1.10 11.07 -0.98
N LYS A 65 -1.51 10.25 -0.01
CA LYS A 65 -0.79 9.07 0.47
C LYS A 65 -1.30 7.84 -0.26
N VAL A 66 -0.45 6.83 -0.42
CA VAL A 66 -0.85 5.55 -1.02
C VAL A 66 -0.44 4.41 -0.08
N ILE A 67 -1.24 3.36 -0.02
CA ILE A 67 -1.01 2.17 0.80
C ILE A 67 -1.51 0.92 0.09
N GLY A 68 -0.64 -0.10 0.00
CA GLY A 68 -0.98 -1.40 -0.57
C GLY A 68 -1.62 -2.34 0.47
N VAL A 69 -2.29 -3.40 0.03
CA VAL A 69 -2.75 -4.49 0.90
C VAL A 69 -2.79 -5.82 0.15
N SER A 70 -2.33 -6.89 0.79
CA SER A 70 -2.67 -8.28 0.42
C SER A 70 -2.77 -9.15 1.66
N VAL A 71 -3.10 -10.42 1.45
CA VAL A 71 -3.17 -11.45 2.50
C VAL A 71 -1.81 -12.08 2.83
N ASP A 72 -0.73 -11.59 2.22
CA ASP A 72 0.63 -12.07 2.51
C ASP A 72 1.18 -11.43 3.79
N GLY A 73 2.17 -12.07 4.41
CA GLY A 73 2.75 -11.58 5.66
C GLY A 73 3.73 -10.41 5.46
N VAL A 74 3.95 -9.64 6.53
CA VAL A 74 4.89 -8.50 6.59
C VAL A 74 6.27 -8.81 6.01
N GLU A 75 6.82 -9.98 6.31
CA GLU A 75 8.16 -10.38 5.86
C GLU A 75 8.21 -10.67 4.35
N ASP A 76 7.10 -11.08 3.75
CA ASP A 76 6.99 -11.28 2.31
C ASP A 76 6.92 -9.93 1.59
N HIS A 77 6.17 -8.96 2.11
CA HIS A 77 6.13 -7.60 1.57
C HIS A 77 7.52 -6.97 1.52
N LYS A 78 8.29 -7.07 2.62
CA LYS A 78 9.66 -6.53 2.69
C LYS A 78 10.58 -7.12 1.62
N LYS A 79 10.50 -8.43 1.39
CA LYS A 79 11.28 -9.10 0.34
C LYS A 79 10.79 -8.71 -1.05
N TRP A 80 9.48 -8.69 -1.25
CA TRP A 80 8.85 -8.42 -2.54
C TRP A 80 9.11 -6.99 -3.03
N LYS A 81 9.21 -6.00 -2.13
CA LYS A 81 9.63 -4.64 -2.48
C LYS A 81 10.97 -4.58 -3.23
N GLY A 82 11.89 -5.48 -2.92
CA GLY A 82 13.15 -5.61 -3.68
C GLY A 82 12.93 -6.04 -5.13
N ASP A 83 11.92 -6.86 -5.41
CA ASP A 83 11.58 -7.27 -6.78
C ASP A 83 10.81 -6.16 -7.52
N ILE A 84 9.94 -5.42 -6.83
CA ILE A 84 9.28 -4.22 -7.37
C ILE A 84 10.34 -3.20 -7.82
N GLU A 85 11.35 -2.94 -6.99
CA GLU A 85 12.44 -2.02 -7.32
C GLU A 85 13.27 -2.51 -8.51
N LYS A 86 13.65 -3.79 -8.54
CA LYS A 86 14.38 -4.38 -9.68
C LYS A 86 13.63 -4.25 -11.00
N VAL A 87 12.31 -4.48 -10.99
CA VAL A 87 11.48 -4.48 -12.20
C VAL A 87 11.14 -3.07 -12.67
N SER A 88 10.84 -2.16 -11.74
CA SER A 88 10.34 -0.82 -12.06
C SER A 88 11.41 0.27 -12.10
N GLY A 89 12.56 0.03 -11.47
CA GLY A 89 13.61 1.04 -11.24
C GLY A 89 13.24 2.07 -10.18
N ALA A 90 12.17 1.85 -9.40
CA ALA A 90 11.73 2.74 -8.33
C ALA A 90 11.42 1.94 -7.05
N ALA A 91 11.91 2.42 -5.91
CA ALA A 91 11.61 1.83 -4.62
C ALA A 91 10.15 2.07 -4.22
N ALA A 92 9.45 1.01 -3.80
CA ALA A 92 8.11 1.13 -3.22
C ALA A 92 8.19 1.71 -1.80
N GLY A 93 8.26 3.03 -1.70
CA GLY A 93 8.39 3.77 -0.44
C GLY A 93 7.13 3.81 0.43
N PHE A 94 5.96 3.44 -0.12
CA PHE A 94 4.69 3.40 0.60
C PHE A 94 4.50 2.09 1.40
N PRO A 95 3.73 2.10 2.49
CA PRO A 95 3.45 0.89 3.28
C PRO A 95 2.58 -0.12 2.52
N ILE A 96 2.73 -1.40 2.86
CA ILE A 96 1.88 -2.51 2.41
C ILE A 96 1.32 -3.20 3.67
N ILE A 97 0.00 -3.24 3.80
CA ILE A 97 -0.73 -3.90 4.88
C ILE A 97 -0.69 -5.41 4.66
N ALA A 98 -0.34 -6.14 5.72
CA ALA A 98 -0.50 -7.58 5.82
C ALA A 98 -1.87 -7.90 6.44
N ASP A 99 -2.77 -8.48 5.65
CA ASP A 99 -4.10 -8.95 6.07
C ASP A 99 -4.12 -10.49 6.13
N ASP A 100 -3.21 -11.05 6.93
CA ASP A 100 -2.96 -12.50 7.05
C ASP A 100 -3.87 -13.20 8.08
N GLY A 101 -4.87 -12.49 8.61
CA GLY A 101 -5.76 -12.91 9.71
C GLY A 101 -7.19 -13.26 9.33
#